data_AF-A0A7K0PAT6-F1
#
_entry.id   AF-A0A7K0PAT6-F1
#
_cell.length_a   1.000
_cell.length_b   1.000
_cell.length_c   1.000
_cell.angle_alpha   90.00
_cell.angle_beta   90.00
_cell.angle_gamma   90.00
#
_symmetry.space_group_name_H-M   'P 1'
#
loop_
_entity.id
_entity.type
_entity.pdbx_description
1 polymer ?
#
loop_
_entity_poly.entity_id
_entity_poly.type
_entity_poly.pdbx_seq_one_letter_code
_entity_poly.pdbx_strand_id
1 'polypeptide(L)'
;MRVVLRAMDASIPVTFGAMACGRLARMTAYLQNWTEGAKNSRSQAGQPLKHAASYQYAGLRVAVGDVLYVSYLDRGVLHLMGRLPVEELLDQHEVEARFGTDTWEADLHAVGGAGDPIAFDLVVPADVVERLWFAPTSGQHTRLTLSPEGTINGQSLQSIRRLTPASAELLDEVLDENLRSAAGRPEGAATAAAKRAVELRAMEVVRGHYEGAEWTVEDVSAGRPYDLVCTRGQDECHVEVKGLSSSAQRVTLTANEVAHAETCPHAALCVVSDIFVTTDAKGVRGDGGHLAIFDPWAIDPDALRPTVFSYEIPPR
;
A
#
# COMPACT_ATOMS: atom_id res chain seq x y z
N MET A 1 -14.87 12.84 8.56
CA MET A 1 -15.53 11.53 8.46
C MET A 1 -14.43 10.49 8.41
N ARG A 2 -14.36 9.60 9.40
CA ARG A 2 -13.19 8.74 9.66
C ARG A 2 -13.64 7.28 9.62
N VAL A 3 -12.88 6.45 8.92
CA VAL A 3 -13.03 5.00 8.78
C VAL A 3 -11.64 4.44 8.99
N VAL A 4 -11.49 3.39 9.80
CA VAL A 4 -10.26 2.62 9.95
C VAL A 4 -10.58 1.17 9.65
N LEU A 5 -9.84 0.56 8.72
CA LEU A 5 -9.85 -0.89 8.53
C LEU A 5 -8.59 -1.44 9.18
N ARG A 6 -8.73 -2.59 9.83
CA ARG A 6 -7.59 -3.38 10.30
C ARG A 6 -7.64 -4.73 9.62
N ALA A 7 -6.64 -5.06 8.83
CA ALA A 7 -6.25 -6.45 8.67
C ALA A 7 -5.65 -6.91 10.00
N MET A 8 -6.27 -7.92 10.59
CA MET A 8 -5.86 -8.50 11.86
C MET A 8 -4.97 -9.72 11.62
N ASP A 9 -4.04 -9.93 12.54
CA ASP A 9 -3.10 -11.06 12.56
C ASP A 9 -3.82 -12.40 12.34
N ALA A 10 -3.21 -13.26 11.52
CA ALA A 10 -3.78 -14.49 10.98
C ALA A 10 -3.95 -15.66 11.98
N SER A 11 -4.12 -15.38 13.28
CA SER A 11 -3.93 -16.39 14.34
C SER A 11 -5.20 -16.82 15.08
N ILE A 12 -6.39 -16.35 14.71
CA ILE A 12 -7.64 -16.71 15.40
C ILE A 12 -8.60 -17.41 14.44
N PRO A 13 -9.00 -18.68 14.71
CA PRO A 13 -9.93 -19.40 13.84
C PRO A 13 -11.33 -18.77 13.93
N VAL A 14 -11.82 -18.24 12.81
CA VAL A 14 -13.22 -17.82 12.64
C VAL A 14 -14.07 -19.08 12.54
N THR A 15 -15.01 -19.28 13.46
CA THR A 15 -15.91 -20.45 13.45
C THR A 15 -17.19 -20.05 12.73
N PHE A 16 -17.45 -20.64 11.56
CA PHE A 16 -18.62 -20.34 10.73
C PHE A 16 -19.86 -21.10 11.22
N GLY A 17 -20.91 -20.37 11.59
CA GLY A 17 -22.25 -20.92 11.78
C GLY A 17 -23.01 -20.92 10.45
N ALA A 18 -23.34 -22.10 9.92
CA ALA A 18 -24.20 -22.20 8.76
C ALA A 18 -25.63 -21.76 9.11
N MET A 19 -26.18 -20.78 8.41
CA MET A 19 -27.64 -20.55 8.39
C MET A 19 -28.20 -20.39 6.98
N ALA A 20 -29.39 -20.97 6.84
CA ALA A 20 -30.05 -21.33 5.60
C ALA A 20 -30.91 -20.21 4.98
N CYS A 21 -30.93 -20.24 3.65
CA CYS A 21 -31.98 -19.85 2.70
C CYS A 21 -33.16 -18.97 3.18
N GLY A 22 -33.24 -17.74 2.65
CA GLY A 22 -34.46 -16.93 2.65
C GLY A 22 -34.35 -15.71 1.73
N ARG A 23 -35.00 -15.77 0.55
CA ARG A 23 -35.00 -14.78 -0.57
C ARG A 23 -33.62 -14.50 -1.17
N LEU A 24 -33.50 -14.62 -2.50
CA LEU A 24 -32.39 -14.02 -3.26
C LEU A 24 -32.44 -12.50 -3.08
N ALA A 25 -31.85 -12.00 -1.99
CA ALA A 25 -31.61 -10.58 -1.82
C ALA A 25 -30.74 -10.14 -2.99
N ARG A 26 -31.16 -9.08 -3.71
CA ARG A 26 -30.30 -8.47 -4.73
C ARG A 26 -29.07 -7.92 -4.01
N MET A 27 -27.96 -8.62 -4.18
CA MET A 27 -26.62 -8.19 -3.77
C MET A 27 -26.40 -6.75 -4.24
N THR A 28 -26.25 -5.82 -3.29
CA THR A 28 -25.98 -4.43 -3.57
C THR A 28 -24.50 -4.14 -3.37
N ALA A 29 -23.93 -3.35 -4.26
CA ALA A 29 -22.54 -2.94 -4.21
C ALA A 29 -22.43 -1.48 -3.71
N TYR A 30 -21.45 -1.21 -2.86
CA TYR A 30 -21.15 0.14 -2.36
C TYR A 30 -19.67 0.46 -2.55
N LEU A 31 -19.38 1.69 -2.94
CA LEU A 31 -18.03 2.25 -2.90
C LEU A 31 -17.84 2.99 -1.57
N GLN A 32 -16.89 2.51 -0.77
CA GLN A 32 -16.53 3.09 0.52
C GLN A 32 -15.09 3.58 0.48
N ASN A 33 -14.91 4.87 0.78
CA ASN A 33 -13.61 5.49 0.77
C ASN A 33 -12.97 5.50 2.16
N TRP A 34 -11.70 5.11 2.24
CA TRP A 34 -10.87 5.08 3.43
C TRP A 34 -9.87 6.23 3.38
N THR A 35 -10.21 7.37 3.97
CA THR A 35 -9.42 8.60 3.83
C THR A 35 -8.30 8.78 4.86
N GLU A 36 -8.40 8.22 6.07
CA GLU A 36 -7.37 8.34 7.12
C GLU A 36 -6.90 6.96 7.61
N GLY A 37 -5.59 6.70 7.57
CA GLY A 37 -5.00 5.44 8.05
C GLY A 37 -4.58 4.47 6.95
N ALA A 38 -5.22 4.48 5.77
CA ALA A 38 -4.87 3.60 4.65
C ALA A 38 -3.37 3.68 4.30
N LYS A 39 -2.80 4.90 4.21
CA LYS A 39 -1.37 5.09 3.91
C LYS A 39 -0.43 4.49 4.97
N ASN A 40 -0.88 4.42 6.23
CA ASN A 40 -0.12 3.89 7.36
C ASN A 40 -0.34 2.38 7.57
N SER A 41 -1.35 1.80 6.92
CA SER A 41 -1.71 0.38 7.00
C SER A 41 -1.11 -0.45 5.86
N ARG A 42 -0.15 0.09 5.09
CA ARG A 42 0.49 -0.61 3.96
C ARG A 42 1.17 -1.93 4.33
N SER A 43 1.53 -2.14 5.60
CA SER A 43 2.01 -3.43 6.12
C SER A 43 0.99 -4.57 6.01
N GLN A 44 -0.29 -4.24 5.78
CA GLN A 44 -1.38 -5.18 5.61
C GLN A 44 -1.58 -5.61 4.14
N ALA A 45 -0.76 -5.12 3.21
CA ALA A 45 -0.84 -5.48 1.80
C ALA A 45 -0.80 -7.00 1.60
N GLY A 46 -1.67 -7.52 0.73
CA GLY A 46 -1.82 -8.94 0.46
C GLY A 46 -2.57 -9.74 1.53
N GLN A 47 -2.81 -9.18 2.72
CA GLN A 47 -3.70 -9.83 3.69
C GLN A 47 -5.16 -9.72 3.22
N PRO A 48 -6.02 -10.70 3.53
CA PRO A 48 -7.43 -10.61 3.16
C PRO A 48 -8.10 -9.41 3.83
N LEU A 49 -8.88 -8.65 3.06
CA LEU A 49 -9.76 -7.61 3.58
C LEU A 49 -10.93 -8.27 4.31
N LYS A 50 -10.91 -8.24 5.65
CA LYS A 50 -11.91 -8.97 6.47
C LYS A 50 -12.92 -8.09 7.20
N HIS A 51 -12.66 -6.79 7.28
CA HIS A 51 -13.40 -5.91 8.18
C HIS A 51 -13.50 -4.50 7.61
N ALA A 52 -14.69 -3.91 7.73
CA ALA A 52 -14.90 -2.49 7.49
C ALA A 52 -15.96 -1.89 8.41
N ALA A 53 -15.70 -0.68 8.93
CA ALA A 53 -16.58 0.01 9.87
C ALA A 53 -17.18 1.29 9.27
N SER A 54 -18.45 1.59 9.54
CA SER A 54 -19.01 2.90 9.22
C SER A 54 -20.30 3.21 9.97
N TYR A 55 -20.45 4.46 10.42
CA TYR A 55 -21.71 5.01 10.91
C TYR A 55 -22.79 5.14 9.81
N GLN A 56 -22.43 5.01 8.53
CA GLN A 56 -23.37 5.18 7.41
C GLN A 56 -24.12 3.91 7.03
N TYR A 57 -23.68 2.73 7.47
CA TYR A 57 -24.26 1.46 7.02
C TYR A 57 -25.75 1.35 7.36
N ALA A 58 -26.17 1.79 8.55
CA ALA A 58 -27.57 1.76 8.96
C ALA A 58 -28.45 2.65 8.06
N GLY A 59 -27.99 3.88 7.78
CA GLY A 59 -28.69 4.82 6.91
C GLY A 59 -28.76 4.35 5.45
N LEU A 60 -27.72 3.66 4.97
CA LEU A 60 -27.67 3.08 3.63
C LEU A 60 -28.36 1.71 3.53
N ARG A 61 -28.74 1.12 4.67
CA ARG A 61 -29.31 -0.23 4.77
C ARG A 61 -28.39 -1.29 4.15
N VAL A 62 -27.09 -1.18 4.41
CA VAL A 62 -26.14 -2.26 4.10
C VAL A 62 -26.60 -3.51 4.83
N ALA A 63 -26.63 -4.64 4.12
CA ALA A 63 -27.12 -5.92 4.64
C ALA A 63 -26.14 -7.05 4.33
N VAL A 64 -26.30 -8.17 5.05
CA VAL A 64 -25.60 -9.42 4.73
C VAL A 64 -25.94 -9.82 3.28
N GLY A 65 -24.92 -10.19 2.52
CA GLY A 65 -24.99 -10.48 1.09
C GLY A 65 -24.68 -9.28 0.17
N ASP A 66 -24.47 -8.08 0.72
CA ASP A 66 -23.94 -6.94 -0.04
C ASP A 66 -22.41 -7.02 -0.21
N VAL A 67 -21.84 -6.17 -1.07
CA VAL A 67 -20.39 -6.04 -1.25
C VAL A 67 -19.95 -4.60 -1.05
N LEU A 68 -18.86 -4.43 -0.31
CA LEU A 68 -18.15 -3.17 -0.16
C LEU A 68 -16.89 -3.18 -1.03
N TYR A 69 -16.81 -2.26 -1.98
CA TYR A 69 -15.57 -1.92 -2.67
C TYR A 69 -14.88 -0.85 -1.83
N VAL A 70 -13.78 -1.23 -1.20
CA VAL A 70 -13.01 -0.33 -0.36
C VAL A 70 -11.99 0.39 -1.24
N SER A 71 -12.01 1.71 -1.22
CA SER A 71 -11.10 2.58 -1.97
C SER A 71 -10.37 3.54 -1.04
N TYR A 72 -9.36 4.23 -1.54
CA TYR A 72 -8.82 5.43 -0.92
C TYR A 72 -8.40 6.45 -1.99
N LEU A 73 -8.19 7.70 -1.58
CA LEU A 73 -7.66 8.75 -2.46
C LEU A 73 -6.21 9.07 -2.09
N ASP A 74 -5.31 9.04 -3.07
CA ASP A 74 -3.97 9.63 -2.95
C ASP A 74 -3.81 10.77 -3.95
N ARG A 75 -3.54 11.98 -3.45
CA ARG A 75 -3.43 13.20 -4.28
C ARG A 75 -4.59 13.37 -5.30
N GLY A 76 -5.79 12.92 -4.92
CA GLY A 76 -6.99 12.98 -5.77
C GLY A 76 -7.17 11.82 -6.74
N VAL A 77 -6.23 10.88 -6.83
CA VAL A 77 -6.34 9.67 -7.64
C VAL A 77 -7.04 8.57 -6.84
N LEU A 78 -7.98 7.85 -7.48
CA LEU A 78 -8.71 6.75 -6.87
C LEU A 78 -7.90 5.47 -6.90
N HIS A 79 -7.66 4.90 -5.72
CA HIS A 79 -7.09 3.58 -5.55
C HIS A 79 -8.15 2.62 -5.01
N LEU A 80 -8.15 1.40 -5.51
CA LEU A 80 -9.06 0.34 -5.08
C LEU A 80 -8.31 -0.69 -4.26
N MET A 81 -8.73 -0.90 -3.01
CA MET A 81 -8.06 -1.80 -2.10
C MET A 81 -8.52 -3.24 -2.21
N GLY A 82 -9.80 -3.46 -2.51
CA GLY A 82 -10.37 -4.79 -2.61
C GLY A 82 -11.87 -4.78 -2.38
N ARG A 83 -12.48 -5.94 -2.63
CA ARG A 83 -13.87 -6.25 -2.27
C ARG A 83 -13.93 -6.91 -0.91
N LEU A 84 -14.93 -6.51 -0.13
CA LEU A 84 -15.35 -7.16 1.10
C LEU A 84 -16.82 -7.60 0.94
N PRO A 85 -17.08 -8.91 0.74
CA PRO A 85 -18.41 -9.46 0.91
C PRO A 85 -18.86 -9.28 2.36
N VAL A 86 -20.07 -8.76 2.54
CA VAL A 86 -20.67 -8.58 3.86
C VAL A 86 -21.31 -9.91 4.26
N GLU A 87 -20.59 -10.71 5.04
CA GLU A 87 -21.10 -12.00 5.55
C GLU A 87 -21.78 -11.83 6.91
N GLU A 88 -21.29 -10.89 7.71
CA GLU A 88 -21.85 -10.51 9.00
C GLU A 88 -21.86 -8.99 9.17
N LEU A 89 -22.86 -8.49 9.91
CA LEU A 89 -22.91 -7.13 10.43
C LEU A 89 -22.96 -7.21 11.95
N LEU A 90 -21.96 -6.62 12.58
CA LEU A 90 -21.80 -6.62 14.03
C LEU A 90 -21.94 -5.19 14.56
N ASP A 91 -22.46 -5.05 15.77
CA ASP A 91 -22.34 -3.79 16.52
C ASP A 91 -20.94 -3.63 17.13
N GLN A 92 -20.69 -2.47 17.75
CA GLN A 92 -19.41 -2.16 18.38
C GLN A 92 -19.03 -3.17 19.48
N HIS A 93 -19.99 -3.61 20.30
CA HIS A 93 -19.70 -4.51 21.40
C HIS A 93 -19.33 -5.91 20.89
N GLU A 94 -20.05 -6.38 19.88
CA GLU A 94 -19.81 -7.67 19.23
C GLU A 94 -18.46 -7.71 18.51
N VAL A 95 -18.05 -6.61 17.86
CA VAL A 95 -16.75 -6.53 17.19
C VAL A 95 -15.61 -6.47 18.21
N GLU A 96 -15.78 -5.74 19.31
CA GLU A 96 -14.77 -5.67 20.39
C GLU A 96 -14.59 -7.01 21.09
N ALA A 97 -15.68 -7.74 21.32
CA ALA A 97 -15.63 -9.09 21.88
C ALA A 97 -14.87 -10.07 20.98
N ARG A 98 -14.95 -9.90 19.65
CA ARG A 98 -14.36 -10.82 18.67
C ARG A 98 -12.93 -10.45 18.28
N PHE A 99 -12.65 -9.17 18.15
CA PHE A 99 -11.41 -8.65 17.57
C PHE A 99 -10.58 -7.81 18.56
N GLY A 100 -11.07 -7.65 19.79
CA GLY A 100 -10.44 -6.82 20.83
C GLY A 100 -10.89 -5.36 20.78
N THR A 101 -10.52 -4.62 21.81
CA THR A 101 -10.94 -3.24 22.04
C THR A 101 -10.22 -2.21 21.17
N ASP A 102 -9.24 -2.63 20.38
CA ASP A 102 -8.48 -1.76 19.47
C ASP A 102 -9.17 -1.67 18.08
N THR A 103 -10.50 -1.65 18.09
CA THR A 103 -11.37 -1.51 16.93
C THR A 103 -11.93 -0.09 16.87
N TRP A 104 -12.09 0.44 15.67
CA TRP A 104 -12.61 1.80 15.50
C TRP A 104 -14.08 1.85 15.91
N GLU A 105 -14.48 2.87 16.66
CA GLU A 105 -15.85 3.02 17.09
C GLU A 105 -16.79 3.30 15.92
N ALA A 106 -17.78 2.44 15.67
CA ALA A 106 -18.83 2.68 14.68
C ALA A 106 -20.15 2.02 15.08
N ASP A 107 -21.26 2.47 14.48
CA ASP A 107 -22.58 1.86 14.72
C ASP A 107 -22.63 0.41 14.22
N LEU A 108 -21.97 0.14 13.09
CA LEU A 108 -21.96 -1.16 12.44
C LEU A 108 -20.61 -1.48 11.79
N HIS A 109 -20.29 -2.77 11.84
CA HIS A 109 -19.08 -3.38 11.29
C HIS A 109 -19.46 -4.48 10.31
N ALA A 110 -19.07 -4.30 9.05
CA ALA A 110 -19.10 -5.35 8.05
C ALA A 110 -17.91 -6.29 8.24
N VAL A 111 -18.18 -7.58 8.31
CA VAL A 111 -17.17 -8.64 8.43
C VAL A 111 -17.37 -9.66 7.33
N GLY A 112 -16.28 -10.15 6.76
CA GLY A 112 -16.27 -11.17 5.71
C GLY A 112 -15.01 -12.02 5.76
N GLY A 113 -15.15 -13.33 5.55
CA GLY A 113 -14.04 -14.27 5.49
C GLY A 113 -13.35 -14.33 4.13
N ALA A 114 -14.07 -14.00 3.06
CA ALA A 114 -13.63 -14.17 1.66
C ALA A 114 -13.34 -12.85 0.92
N GLY A 115 -12.93 -11.79 1.62
CA GLY A 115 -12.53 -10.54 0.95
C GLY A 115 -11.20 -10.67 0.19
N ASP A 116 -11.01 -9.78 -0.79
CA ASP A 116 -9.81 -9.77 -1.63
C ASP A 116 -8.54 -9.50 -0.79
N PRO A 117 -7.37 -10.00 -1.23
CA PRO A 117 -6.09 -9.49 -0.77
C PRO A 117 -5.99 -7.97 -0.92
N ILE A 118 -5.64 -7.27 0.16
CA ILE A 118 -5.58 -5.81 0.17
C ILE A 118 -4.49 -5.33 -0.80
N ALA A 119 -4.90 -4.55 -1.80
CA ALA A 119 -4.02 -3.80 -2.67
C ALA A 119 -3.90 -2.35 -2.16
N PHE A 120 -2.71 -1.76 -2.23
CA PHE A 120 -2.57 -0.31 -2.05
C PHE A 120 -2.24 0.38 -3.37
N ASP A 121 -1.58 -0.30 -4.30
CA ASP A 121 -1.04 0.35 -5.50
C ASP A 121 -1.94 0.19 -6.74
N LEU A 122 -3.14 -0.39 -6.57
CA LEU A 122 -4.12 -0.55 -7.65
C LEU A 122 -4.87 0.76 -7.89
N VAL A 123 -4.39 1.51 -8.89
CA VAL A 123 -5.05 2.71 -9.40
C VAL A 123 -6.25 2.31 -10.25
N VAL A 124 -7.41 2.94 -10.03
CA VAL A 124 -8.56 2.78 -10.91
C VAL A 124 -8.33 3.64 -12.17
N PRO A 125 -8.35 3.05 -13.38
CA PRO A 125 -8.14 3.81 -14.61
C PRO A 125 -9.13 4.96 -14.77
N ALA A 126 -8.68 6.10 -15.31
CA ALA A 126 -9.50 7.31 -15.41
C ALA A 126 -10.78 7.09 -16.24
N ASP A 127 -10.70 6.32 -17.32
CA ASP A 127 -11.85 5.96 -18.16
C ASP A 127 -12.86 5.08 -17.40
N VAL A 128 -12.38 4.20 -16.51
CA VAL A 128 -13.24 3.44 -15.59
C VAL A 128 -13.92 4.39 -14.60
N VAL A 129 -13.17 5.32 -13.99
CA VAL A 129 -13.70 6.31 -13.03
C VAL A 129 -14.83 7.15 -13.65
N GLU A 130 -14.66 7.62 -14.89
CA GLU A 130 -15.67 8.41 -15.62
C GLU A 130 -16.95 7.62 -15.91
N ARG A 131 -16.84 6.29 -15.99
CA ARG A 131 -17.95 5.36 -16.23
C ARG A 131 -18.60 4.86 -14.94
N LEU A 132 -18.11 5.25 -13.76
CA LEU A 132 -18.74 4.91 -12.48
C LEU A 132 -20.02 5.73 -12.27
N TRP A 133 -21.13 5.00 -12.19
CA TRP A 133 -22.44 5.50 -11.86
C TRP A 133 -22.87 5.00 -10.48
N PHE A 134 -23.40 5.92 -9.70
CA PHE A 134 -23.95 5.64 -8.39
C PHE A 134 -25.46 5.71 -8.42
N ALA A 135 -26.09 4.66 -7.91
CA ALA A 135 -27.51 4.60 -7.69
C ALA A 135 -27.88 5.64 -6.60
N PRO A 136 -28.88 6.47 -6.84
CA PRO A 136 -29.26 7.52 -5.90
C PRO A 136 -30.06 6.93 -4.74
N THR A 137 -30.00 7.59 -3.59
CA THR A 137 -30.95 7.34 -2.49
C THR A 137 -32.36 7.82 -2.86
N SER A 138 -32.46 8.85 -3.73
CA SER A 138 -33.68 9.29 -4.43
C SER A 138 -33.31 10.11 -5.68
N GLY A 139 -34.05 9.98 -6.79
CA GLY A 139 -33.82 10.78 -8.02
C GLY A 139 -32.99 10.08 -9.10
N GLN A 140 -32.10 10.81 -9.78
CA GLN A 140 -31.28 10.33 -10.91
C GLN A 140 -29.90 9.82 -10.45
N HIS A 141 -29.31 8.92 -11.23
CA HIS A 141 -27.95 8.42 -10.99
C HIS A 141 -26.93 9.56 -11.05
N THR A 142 -25.86 9.43 -10.28
CA THR A 142 -24.80 10.43 -10.19
C THR A 142 -23.45 9.82 -10.57
N ARG A 143 -22.47 10.65 -10.94
CA ARG A 143 -21.11 10.22 -11.32
C ARG A 143 -20.04 10.96 -10.52
N LEU A 144 -18.80 10.46 -10.55
CA LEU A 144 -17.65 11.25 -10.15
C LEU A 144 -17.33 12.27 -11.25
N THR A 145 -16.79 13.42 -10.84
CA THR A 145 -16.28 14.44 -11.77
C THR A 145 -14.77 14.47 -11.62
N LEU A 146 -14.07 14.26 -12.73
CA LEU A 146 -12.62 14.41 -12.81
C LEU A 146 -12.27 15.85 -13.18
N SER A 147 -11.21 16.38 -12.57
CA SER A 147 -10.55 17.59 -13.06
C SER A 147 -9.83 17.31 -14.38
N PRO A 148 -9.40 18.35 -15.14
CA PRO A 148 -8.58 18.17 -16.34
C PRO A 148 -7.30 17.35 -16.10
N GLU A 149 -6.79 17.38 -14.87
CA GLU A 149 -5.61 16.62 -14.40
C GLU A 149 -5.95 15.18 -13.98
N GLY A 150 -7.19 14.72 -14.17
CA GLY A 150 -7.63 13.37 -13.85
C GLY A 150 -7.87 13.12 -12.36
N THR A 151 -8.03 14.18 -11.55
CA THR A 151 -8.20 14.05 -10.08
C THR A 151 -9.65 14.20 -9.65
N ILE A 152 -10.01 13.53 -8.57
CA ILE A 152 -11.33 13.60 -7.93
C ILE A 152 -11.26 14.56 -6.74
N ASN A 153 -12.25 15.45 -6.63
CA ASN A 153 -12.45 16.22 -5.40
C ASN A 153 -12.82 15.28 -4.25
N GLY A 154 -11.98 15.21 -3.21
CA GLY A 154 -12.16 14.33 -2.05
C GLY A 154 -13.50 14.51 -1.29
N GLN A 155 -14.18 15.66 -1.41
CA GLN A 155 -15.54 15.83 -0.88
C GLN A 155 -16.56 14.90 -1.56
N SER A 156 -16.35 14.55 -2.83
CA SER A 156 -17.26 13.73 -3.63
C SER A 156 -17.35 12.27 -3.15
N LEU A 157 -16.34 11.82 -2.40
CA LEU A 157 -16.22 10.47 -1.83
C LEU A 157 -16.14 10.50 -0.30
N GLN A 158 -16.67 11.55 0.33
CA GLN A 158 -16.90 11.50 1.76
C GLN A 158 -17.97 10.45 2.01
N SER A 159 -19.22 10.64 1.58
CA SER A 159 -20.29 9.65 1.77
C SER A 159 -20.01 8.32 1.05
N ILE A 160 -20.39 7.19 1.65
CA ILE A 160 -20.43 5.89 0.96
C ILE A 160 -21.48 5.98 -0.15
N ARG A 161 -21.15 5.46 -1.33
CA ARG A 161 -21.99 5.57 -2.53
C ARG A 161 -22.45 4.20 -2.99
N ARG A 162 -23.75 4.02 -3.20
CA ARG A 162 -24.28 2.80 -3.81
C ARG A 162 -23.91 2.75 -5.29
N LEU A 163 -23.25 1.70 -5.74
CA LEU A 163 -22.89 1.49 -7.13
C LEU A 163 -24.10 0.98 -7.92
N THR A 164 -24.17 1.32 -9.20
CA THR A 164 -25.01 0.55 -10.14
C THR A 164 -24.37 -0.81 -10.41
N PRO A 165 -25.15 -1.85 -10.81
CA PRO A 165 -24.58 -3.15 -11.15
C PRO A 165 -23.45 -3.07 -12.19
N ALA A 166 -23.65 -2.31 -13.27
CA ALA A 166 -22.62 -2.12 -14.31
C ALA A 166 -21.34 -1.44 -13.77
N SER A 167 -21.46 -0.56 -12.77
CA SER A 167 -20.28 0.05 -12.15
C SER A 167 -19.57 -0.87 -11.17
N ALA A 168 -20.30 -1.79 -10.52
CA ALA A 168 -19.69 -2.85 -9.72
C ALA A 168 -18.89 -3.81 -10.63
N GLU A 169 -19.47 -4.22 -11.77
CA GLU A 169 -18.79 -5.05 -12.77
C GLU A 169 -17.49 -4.40 -13.28
N LEU A 170 -17.46 -3.08 -13.51
CA LEU A 170 -16.23 -2.39 -13.88
C LEU A 170 -15.13 -2.46 -12.81
N LEU A 171 -15.51 -2.40 -11.53
CA LEU A 171 -14.55 -2.52 -10.44
C LEU A 171 -14.13 -3.99 -10.21
N ASP A 172 -15.03 -4.94 -10.49
CA ASP A 172 -14.68 -6.37 -10.51
C ASP A 172 -13.64 -6.65 -11.58
N GLU A 173 -13.80 -6.12 -12.80
CA GLU A 173 -12.81 -6.27 -13.88
C GLU A 173 -11.43 -5.75 -13.46
N VAL A 174 -11.37 -4.55 -12.88
CA VAL A 174 -10.11 -3.96 -12.39
C VAL A 174 -9.45 -4.83 -11.31
N LEU A 175 -10.23 -5.38 -10.38
CA LEU A 175 -9.71 -6.24 -9.31
C LEU A 175 -9.29 -7.61 -9.82
N ASP A 176 -10.09 -8.22 -10.67
CA ASP A 176 -9.82 -9.54 -11.22
C ASP A 176 -8.62 -9.52 -12.15
N GLU A 177 -8.43 -8.46 -12.94
CA GLU A 177 -7.21 -8.26 -13.73
C GLU A 177 -5.97 -8.10 -12.85
N ASN A 178 -6.08 -7.34 -11.75
CA ASN A 178 -5.02 -7.23 -10.77
C ASN A 178 -4.70 -8.58 -10.12
N LEU A 179 -5.72 -9.36 -9.74
CA LEU A 179 -5.55 -10.69 -9.15
C LEU A 179 -5.00 -11.70 -10.16
N ARG A 180 -5.38 -11.67 -11.43
CA ARG A 180 -4.80 -12.53 -12.49
C ARG A 180 -3.33 -12.18 -12.73
N SER A 181 -3.02 -10.89 -12.75
CA SER A 181 -1.65 -10.39 -12.86
C SER A 181 -0.80 -10.76 -11.64
N ALA A 182 -1.42 -10.85 -10.47
CA ALA A 182 -0.79 -11.31 -9.23
C ALA A 182 -0.68 -12.84 -9.15
N ALA A 183 -1.69 -13.61 -9.58
CA ALA A 183 -1.73 -15.08 -9.55
C ALA A 183 -0.82 -15.73 -10.61
N GLY A 184 -0.44 -14.99 -11.65
CA GLY A 184 0.68 -15.34 -12.54
C GLY A 184 2.07 -15.11 -11.91
N ARG A 185 2.14 -14.55 -10.70
CA ARG A 185 3.34 -14.41 -9.88
C ARG A 185 3.21 -15.33 -8.66
N PRO A 186 4.26 -16.08 -8.28
CA PRO A 186 4.26 -16.77 -6.99
C PRO A 186 4.07 -15.74 -5.86
N GLU A 187 3.11 -15.99 -4.97
CA GLU A 187 2.81 -15.14 -3.81
C GLU A 187 3.96 -15.15 -2.79
N GLY A 188 4.28 -13.96 -2.25
CA GLY A 188 5.21 -13.78 -1.14
C GLY A 188 6.61 -13.33 -1.56
N ALA A 189 6.98 -12.11 -1.14
CA ALA A 189 8.13 -11.31 -1.56
C ALA A 189 7.91 -10.58 -2.89
N ALA A 190 8.17 -9.26 -2.89
CA ALA A 190 8.63 -8.60 -4.12
C ALA A 190 9.67 -9.53 -4.75
N THR A 191 9.40 -10.03 -5.96
CA THR A 191 10.28 -10.99 -6.64
C THR A 191 11.71 -10.44 -6.59
N ALA A 192 12.73 -11.30 -6.50
CA ALA A 192 14.13 -10.84 -6.50
C ALA A 192 14.39 -9.86 -7.67
N ALA A 193 13.71 -10.07 -8.80
CA ALA A 193 13.72 -9.16 -9.95
C ALA A 193 13.07 -7.78 -9.66
N ALA A 194 11.93 -7.72 -8.96
CA ALA A 194 11.30 -6.46 -8.56
C ALA A 194 12.12 -5.71 -7.51
N LYS A 195 12.68 -6.40 -6.50
CA LYS A 195 13.60 -5.77 -5.52
C LYS A 195 14.83 -5.21 -6.23
N ARG A 196 15.44 -6.02 -7.10
CA ARG A 196 16.58 -5.60 -7.91
C ARG A 196 16.24 -4.43 -8.81
N ALA A 197 15.04 -4.39 -9.40
CA ALA A 197 14.60 -3.26 -10.22
C ALA A 197 14.47 -1.96 -9.41
N VAL A 198 14.03 -2.04 -8.15
CA VAL A 198 14.00 -0.89 -7.23
C VAL A 198 15.40 -0.44 -6.85
N GLU A 199 16.28 -1.38 -6.47
CA GLU A 199 17.69 -1.10 -6.15
C GLU A 199 18.40 -0.42 -7.33
N LEU A 200 18.30 -0.99 -8.53
CA LEU A 200 18.91 -0.44 -9.74
C LEU A 200 18.40 0.96 -10.06
N ARG A 201 17.09 1.20 -9.92
CA ARG A 201 16.52 2.53 -10.18
C ARG A 201 16.98 3.55 -9.14
N ALA A 202 17.06 3.18 -7.87
CA ALA A 202 17.58 4.07 -6.83
C ALA A 202 19.04 4.45 -7.10
N MET A 203 19.88 3.46 -7.45
CA MET A 203 21.28 3.68 -7.82
C MET A 203 21.42 4.62 -9.03
N GLU A 204 20.59 4.44 -10.05
CA GLU A 204 20.57 5.31 -11.23
C GLU A 204 20.24 6.77 -10.87
N VAL A 205 19.22 6.98 -10.03
CA VAL A 205 18.79 8.32 -9.59
C VAL A 205 19.89 9.01 -8.77
N VAL A 206 20.52 8.29 -7.83
CA VAL A 206 21.59 8.86 -6.98
C VAL A 206 22.83 9.16 -7.81
N ARG A 207 23.23 8.23 -8.69
CA ARG A 207 24.34 8.45 -9.62
C ARG A 207 24.12 9.70 -10.46
N GLY A 208 22.95 9.84 -11.07
CA GLY A 208 22.61 11.02 -11.88
C GLY A 208 22.67 12.33 -11.10
N HIS A 209 22.31 12.33 -9.81
CA HIS A 209 22.45 13.51 -8.95
C HIS A 209 23.92 13.92 -8.75
N TYR A 210 24.76 12.99 -8.31
CA TYR A 210 26.17 13.29 -8.02
C TYR A 210 26.96 13.60 -9.30
N GLU A 211 26.77 12.85 -10.38
CA GLU A 211 27.39 13.13 -11.69
C GLU A 211 26.95 14.51 -12.22
N GLY A 212 25.67 14.87 -12.07
CA GLY A 212 25.16 16.19 -12.42
C GLY A 212 25.73 17.33 -11.58
N ALA A 213 26.25 17.03 -10.39
CA ALA A 213 26.97 17.95 -9.51
C ALA A 213 28.50 17.86 -9.66
N GLU A 214 28.97 17.32 -10.79
CA GLU A 214 30.38 17.20 -11.19
C GLU A 214 31.22 16.27 -10.31
N TRP A 215 30.59 15.31 -9.63
CA TRP A 215 31.30 14.22 -8.95
C TRP A 215 31.57 13.05 -9.92
N THR A 216 32.69 12.38 -9.75
CA THR A 216 32.93 11.07 -10.36
C THR A 216 32.34 9.99 -9.47
N VAL A 217 31.48 9.13 -10.01
CA VAL A 217 30.72 8.13 -9.23
C VAL A 217 31.12 6.70 -9.62
N GLU A 218 31.58 5.92 -8.65
CA GLU A 218 31.91 4.49 -8.80
C GLU A 218 30.92 3.62 -8.02
N ASP A 219 30.46 2.50 -8.61
CA ASP A 219 29.60 1.51 -7.95
C ASP A 219 30.46 0.43 -7.28
N VAL A 220 30.39 0.36 -5.95
CA VAL A 220 31.15 -0.56 -5.10
C VAL A 220 30.25 -1.46 -4.23
N SER A 221 28.94 -1.46 -4.50
CA SER A 221 27.88 -2.17 -3.76
C SER A 221 28.11 -3.67 -3.59
N ALA A 222 28.92 -4.29 -4.46
CA ALA A 222 29.18 -5.73 -4.45
C ALA A 222 30.10 -6.21 -3.30
N GLY A 223 30.85 -5.33 -2.64
CA GLY A 223 31.87 -5.75 -1.68
C GLY A 223 32.25 -4.73 -0.61
N ARG A 224 31.56 -3.60 -0.55
CA ARG A 224 31.78 -2.55 0.45
C ARG A 224 30.55 -2.38 1.34
N PRO A 225 30.71 -1.85 2.56
CA PRO A 225 29.59 -1.54 3.46
C PRO A 225 28.86 -0.24 3.05
N TYR A 226 28.87 0.09 1.76
CA TYR A 226 28.23 1.23 1.12
C TYR A 226 28.16 0.98 -0.39
N ASP A 227 27.30 1.71 -1.10
CA ASP A 227 26.98 1.43 -2.50
C ASP A 227 27.86 2.18 -3.50
N LEU A 228 28.13 3.48 -3.25
CA LEU A 228 28.85 4.33 -4.18
C LEU A 228 30.04 5.03 -3.52
N VAL A 229 31.11 5.21 -4.29
CA VAL A 229 32.19 6.19 -4.00
C VAL A 229 31.99 7.38 -4.93
N CYS A 230 31.79 8.56 -4.36
CA CYS A 230 31.72 9.81 -5.11
C CYS A 230 32.99 10.62 -4.83
N THR A 231 33.73 11.00 -5.87
CA THR A 231 34.95 11.83 -5.73
C THR A 231 34.86 13.14 -6.50
N ARG A 232 35.36 14.22 -5.90
CA ARG A 232 35.49 15.53 -6.55
C ARG A 232 36.72 16.27 -6.03
N GLY A 233 37.76 16.32 -6.85
CA GLY A 233 39.03 16.94 -6.47
C GLY A 233 39.76 16.16 -5.38
N GLN A 234 39.68 16.63 -4.13
CA GLN A 234 40.22 15.94 -2.94
C GLN A 234 39.12 15.41 -2.02
N ASP A 235 37.86 15.72 -2.32
CA ASP A 235 36.73 15.26 -1.55
C ASP A 235 36.33 13.86 -2.01
N GLU A 236 36.07 12.97 -1.06
CA GLU A 236 35.58 11.61 -1.27
C GLU A 236 34.40 11.39 -0.32
N CYS A 237 33.26 11.00 -0.87
CA CYS A 237 32.02 10.74 -0.15
C CYS A 237 31.59 9.28 -0.38
N HIS A 238 31.37 8.55 0.71
CA HIS A 238 30.79 7.20 0.67
C HIS A 238 29.28 7.28 0.79
N VAL A 239 28.56 6.80 -0.22
CA VAL A 239 27.11 6.93 -0.30
C VAL A 239 26.44 5.57 -0.15
N GLU A 240 25.54 5.48 0.83
CA GLU A 240 24.60 4.38 0.99
C GLU A 240 23.27 4.71 0.30
N VAL A 241 22.74 3.80 -0.52
CA VAL A 241 21.56 4.05 -1.35
C VAL A 241 20.42 3.10 -0.97
N LYS A 242 19.28 3.68 -0.56
CA LYS A 242 18.07 2.92 -0.22
C LYS A 242 16.93 3.26 -1.17
N GLY A 243 16.54 2.27 -1.98
CA GLY A 243 15.37 2.36 -2.84
C GLY A 243 14.10 1.89 -2.13
N LEU A 244 13.02 2.65 -2.27
CA LEU A 244 11.72 2.32 -1.72
C LEU A 244 10.65 2.44 -2.81
N SER A 245 9.78 1.44 -2.92
CA SER A 245 8.64 1.50 -3.83
C SER A 245 7.52 2.44 -3.36
N SER A 246 7.63 2.93 -2.13
CA SER A 246 6.68 3.87 -1.51
C SER A 246 7.40 4.83 -0.57
N SER A 247 6.71 5.88 -0.11
CA SER A 247 7.22 6.87 0.84
C SER A 247 7.36 6.35 2.28
N ALA A 248 8.03 5.21 2.50
CA ALA A 248 8.23 4.66 3.83
C ALA A 248 9.13 5.59 4.67
N GLN A 249 8.76 5.81 5.94
CA GLN A 249 9.54 6.64 6.89
C GLN A 249 10.74 5.91 7.51
N ARG A 250 11.05 4.70 7.05
CA ARG A 250 12.13 3.86 7.59
C ARG A 250 12.82 3.10 6.46
N VAL A 251 14.13 2.98 6.58
CA VAL A 251 14.98 2.13 5.73
C VAL A 251 15.64 1.04 6.57
N THR A 252 15.97 -0.09 5.97
CA THR A 252 16.73 -1.16 6.63
C THR A 252 18.20 -0.96 6.35
N LEU A 253 19.00 -0.99 7.40
CA LEU A 253 20.47 -0.89 7.34
C LEU A 253 21.09 -2.18 7.87
N THR A 254 22.22 -2.58 7.31
CA THR A 254 23.03 -3.66 7.88
C THR A 254 23.94 -3.13 8.99
N ALA A 255 24.41 -4.01 9.88
CA ALA A 255 25.33 -3.63 10.96
C ALA A 255 26.65 -3.04 10.41
N ASN A 256 27.11 -3.53 9.25
CA ASN A 256 28.32 -3.04 8.61
C ASN A 256 28.12 -1.64 8.01
N GLU A 257 26.97 -1.36 7.41
CA GLU A 257 26.62 0.00 6.92
C GLU A 257 26.62 1.01 8.07
N VAL A 258 26.00 0.66 9.20
CA VAL A 258 25.98 1.50 10.40
C VAL A 258 27.40 1.76 10.92
N ALA A 259 28.18 0.70 11.14
CA ALA A 259 29.54 0.82 11.67
C ALA A 259 30.47 1.63 10.73
N HIS A 260 30.29 1.49 9.42
CA HIS A 260 31.04 2.27 8.44
C HIS A 260 30.66 3.75 8.50
N ALA A 261 29.36 4.07 8.49
CA ALA A 261 28.90 5.46 8.55
C ALA A 261 29.31 6.18 9.85
N GLU A 262 29.43 5.47 10.98
CA GLU A 262 29.93 6.04 12.24
C GLU A 262 31.42 6.42 12.20
N THR A 263 32.21 5.73 11.38
CA THR A 263 33.69 5.88 11.35
C THR A 263 34.21 6.61 10.11
N CYS A 264 33.40 6.69 9.06
CA CYS A 264 33.75 7.33 7.80
C CYS A 264 33.71 8.85 7.94
N PRO A 265 34.78 9.58 7.53
CA PRO A 265 34.82 11.05 7.62
C PRO A 265 33.72 11.77 6.82
N HIS A 266 33.29 11.18 5.70
CA HIS A 266 32.24 11.73 4.85
C HIS A 266 31.38 10.61 4.29
N ALA A 267 30.31 10.30 5.01
CA ALA A 267 29.27 9.38 4.58
C ALA A 267 27.97 10.15 4.27
N ALA A 268 27.22 9.68 3.27
CA ALA A 268 25.89 10.17 2.95
C ALA A 268 24.89 9.00 2.85
N LEU A 269 23.65 9.24 3.27
CA LEU A 269 22.53 8.34 3.04
C LEU A 269 21.63 8.97 1.98
N CYS A 270 21.40 8.26 0.89
CA CYS A 270 20.46 8.64 -0.15
C CYS A 270 19.26 7.71 -0.14
N VAL A 271 18.06 8.27 0.06
CA VAL A 271 16.81 7.52 0.02
C VAL A 271 16.01 7.94 -1.20
N VAL A 272 15.68 6.98 -2.05
CA VAL A 272 14.86 7.20 -3.26
C VAL A 272 13.50 6.56 -3.05
N SER A 273 12.47 7.37 -2.84
CA SER A 273 11.09 6.91 -2.66
C SER A 273 10.28 6.92 -3.96
N ASP A 274 9.09 6.33 -3.92
CA ASP A 274 8.12 6.38 -5.04
C ASP A 274 8.67 5.76 -6.34
N ILE A 275 9.44 4.67 -6.20
CA ILE A 275 9.89 3.85 -7.32
C ILE A 275 8.80 2.84 -7.68
N PHE A 276 8.25 2.93 -8.89
CA PHE A 276 7.26 1.98 -9.38
C PHE A 276 7.94 0.92 -10.25
N VAL A 277 7.53 -0.35 -10.09
CA VAL A 277 8.09 -1.46 -10.85
C VAL A 277 7.17 -1.78 -12.03
N THR A 278 7.68 -1.56 -13.24
CA THR A 278 7.01 -1.93 -14.49
C THR A 278 7.51 -3.32 -14.92
N THR A 279 6.61 -4.16 -15.43
CA THR A 279 6.97 -5.44 -16.06
C THR A 279 6.40 -5.49 -17.46
N ASP A 280 7.26 -5.71 -18.44
CA ASP A 280 6.90 -5.84 -19.85
C ASP A 280 7.65 -7.00 -20.51
N ALA A 281 7.50 -7.16 -21.82
CA ALA A 281 8.15 -8.23 -22.59
C ALA A 281 9.70 -8.19 -22.54
N LYS A 282 10.31 -7.08 -22.10
CA LYS A 282 11.76 -6.92 -21.96
C LYS A 282 12.26 -7.22 -20.55
N GLY A 283 11.37 -7.40 -19.58
CA GLY A 283 11.72 -7.76 -18.21
C GLY A 283 11.10 -6.85 -17.15
N VAL A 284 11.70 -6.85 -15.96
CA VAL A 284 11.28 -6.05 -14.80
C VAL A 284 12.17 -4.83 -14.69
N ARG A 285 11.59 -3.63 -14.62
CA ARG A 285 12.31 -2.36 -14.47
C ARG A 285 11.69 -1.46 -13.41
N GLY A 286 12.51 -0.64 -12.78
CA GLY A 286 12.05 0.41 -11.86
C GLY A 286 12.00 1.74 -12.60
N ASP A 287 10.98 2.53 -12.31
CA ASP A 287 10.74 3.86 -12.88
C ASP A 287 10.37 4.84 -11.74
N GLY A 288 10.42 6.14 -12.00
CA GLY A 288 10.14 7.17 -10.98
C GLY A 288 11.32 7.47 -10.07
N GLY A 289 11.04 7.78 -8.80
CA GLY A 289 12.06 8.12 -7.80
C GLY A 289 12.04 9.59 -7.35
N HIS A 290 11.79 9.82 -6.06
CA HIS A 290 12.03 11.08 -5.37
C HIS A 290 13.24 10.94 -4.44
N LEU A 291 14.29 11.71 -4.70
CA LEU A 291 15.56 11.64 -3.97
C LEU A 291 15.55 12.54 -2.73
N ALA A 292 15.84 11.95 -1.57
CA ALA A 292 16.19 12.64 -0.33
C ALA A 292 17.65 12.31 0.04
N ILE A 293 18.45 13.33 0.35
CA ILE A 293 19.88 13.22 0.64
C ILE A 293 20.13 13.68 2.07
N PHE A 294 20.84 12.85 2.83
CA PHE A 294 21.35 13.15 4.16
C PHE A 294 22.88 13.18 4.07
N ASP A 295 23.44 14.37 3.87
CA ASP A 295 24.88 14.59 3.67
C ASP A 295 25.35 15.83 4.47
N PRO A 296 26.19 15.66 5.51
CA PRO A 296 26.68 14.38 6.02
C PRO A 296 25.58 13.58 6.71
N TRP A 297 25.68 12.26 6.67
CA TRP A 297 24.76 11.39 7.39
C TRP A 297 25.21 11.23 8.85
N ALA A 298 24.56 11.99 9.74
CA ALA A 298 24.71 11.81 11.19
C ALA A 298 23.72 10.75 11.68
N ILE A 299 24.22 9.55 12.01
CA ILE A 299 23.40 8.49 12.60
C ILE A 299 22.95 8.90 14.01
N ASP A 300 21.66 8.77 14.27
CA ASP A 300 21.09 8.84 15.61
C ASP A 300 20.95 7.41 16.19
N PRO A 301 21.77 7.02 17.19
CA PRO A 301 21.69 5.71 17.80
C PRO A 301 20.31 5.41 18.41
N ASP A 302 19.61 6.44 18.89
CA ASP A 302 18.27 6.29 19.49
C ASP A 302 17.18 6.07 18.44
N ALA A 303 17.49 6.27 17.15
CA ALA A 303 16.62 5.95 16.02
C ALA A 303 16.87 4.54 15.44
N LEU A 304 17.98 3.88 15.81
CA LEU A 304 18.29 2.52 15.36
C LEU A 304 17.50 1.47 16.16
N ARG A 305 16.92 0.50 15.45
CA ARG A 305 16.23 -0.66 16.05
C ARG A 305 16.83 -1.94 15.47
N PRO A 306 17.40 -2.84 16.30
CA PRO A 306 17.86 -4.13 15.83
C PRO A 306 16.69 -4.92 15.23
N THR A 307 16.83 -5.34 13.97
CA THR A 307 15.79 -6.12 13.26
C THR A 307 16.27 -7.50 12.82
N VAL A 308 17.59 -7.69 12.69
CA VAL A 308 18.22 -8.95 12.28
C VAL A 308 19.42 -9.22 13.18
N PHE A 309 19.59 -10.47 13.60
CA PHE A 309 20.75 -10.94 14.38
C PHE A 309 21.49 -12.03 13.62
N SER A 310 22.82 -11.97 13.68
CA SER A 310 23.71 -13.04 13.20
C SER A 310 24.34 -13.74 14.42
N TYR A 311 24.46 -15.06 14.36
CA TYR A 311 25.06 -15.87 15.42
C TYR A 311 26.24 -16.67 14.86
N GLU A 312 27.42 -16.47 15.45
CA GLU A 312 28.59 -17.29 15.14
C GLU A 312 28.57 -18.57 15.96
N ILE A 313 28.57 -19.72 15.27
CA ILE A 313 28.62 -21.03 15.92
C ILE A 313 30.05 -21.23 16.47
N PRO A 314 30.23 -21.52 17.77
CA PRO A 314 31.55 -21.78 18.34
C PRO A 314 32.26 -22.96 17.64
N PRO A 315 33.61 -22.93 17.52
CA PRO A 315 34.35 -24.06 16.99
C PRO A 315 34.12 -25.32 17.83
N ARG A 316 34.01 -26.47 17.17
CA ARG A 316 33.89 -27.79 17.82
C ARG A 316 35.22 -28.30 18.32
#